data_AF-I0IQI5-F1
#
_entry.id   AF-I0IQI5-F1
#
_cell.length_a   1.000
_cell.length_b   1.000
_cell.length_c   1.000
_cell.angle_alpha   90.00
_cell.angle_beta   90.00
_cell.angle_gamma   90.00
#
_symmetry.space_group_name_H-M   'P 1'
#
loop_
_entity.id
_entity.type
_entity.pdbx_description
1 polymer ?
#
loop_
_entity_poly.entity_id
_entity_poly.type
_entity_poly.pdbx_seq_one_letter_code
_entity_poly.pdbx_strand_id
1 'polypeptide(L)'
;MNPAKVARVAAYDLAILEWKKARMLSDMASRSAIGSGGVDTMGSREDWDRWQAAINTEMDLWVDLREAWESLHSEDPRKMNF
;
A
#
# COMPACT_ATOMS: atom_id res chain seq x y z
N MET A 1 12.53 -27.71 -0.08
CA MET A 1 11.93 -26.35 -0.15
C MET A 1 10.51 -26.51 -0.69
N ASN A 2 9.47 -25.99 -0.03
CA ASN A 2 8.08 -26.11 -0.48
C ASN A 2 7.81 -25.08 -1.60
N PRO A 3 7.53 -25.49 -2.86
CA PRO A 3 7.32 -24.56 -3.98
C PRO A 3 6.16 -23.58 -3.75
N ALA A 4 5.08 -24.02 -3.10
CA ALA A 4 3.94 -23.16 -2.79
C ALA A 4 4.30 -22.07 -1.78
N LYS A 5 5.17 -22.38 -0.82
CA LYS A 5 5.70 -21.39 0.13
C LYS A 5 6.57 -20.35 -0.56
N VAL A 6 7.42 -20.78 -1.50
CA VAL A 6 8.29 -19.88 -2.28
C VAL A 6 7.47 -18.92 -3.14
N ALA A 7 6.43 -19.41 -3.82
CA ALA A 7 5.53 -18.59 -4.62
C ALA A 7 4.81 -17.54 -3.77
N ARG A 8 4.35 -17.90 -2.57
CA ARG A 8 3.70 -16.96 -1.63
C ARG A 8 4.64 -15.89 -1.10
N VAL A 9 5.91 -16.23 -0.82
CA VAL A 9 6.94 -15.24 -0.47
C VAL A 9 7.16 -14.27 -1.61
N ALA A 10 7.32 -14.76 -2.85
CA ALA A 10 7.51 -13.90 -4.01
C ALA A 10 6.31 -12.97 -4.27
N ALA A 11 5.07 -13.47 -4.07
CA ALA A 11 3.86 -12.66 -4.19
C ALA A 11 3.82 -11.54 -3.14
N TYR A 12 4.16 -11.86 -1.88
CA TYR A 12 4.27 -10.86 -0.82
C TYR A 12 5.35 -9.82 -1.11
N ASP A 13 6.52 -10.25 -1.59
CA ASP A 13 7.63 -9.36 -1.95
C ASP A 13 7.27 -8.42 -3.11
N LEU A 14 6.46 -8.88 -4.07
CA LEU A 14 5.93 -8.01 -5.12
C LEU A 14 4.93 -6.99 -4.55
N ALA A 15 3.94 -7.46 -3.78
CA ALA A 15 2.90 -6.60 -3.21
C ALA A 15 3.49 -5.51 -2.29
N ILE A 16 4.51 -5.83 -1.48
CA ILE A 16 5.15 -4.83 -0.61
C ILE A 16 5.91 -3.77 -1.41
N LEU A 17 6.53 -4.14 -2.55
CA LEU A 17 7.21 -3.18 -3.42
C LEU A 17 6.21 -2.23 -4.09
N GLU A 18 5.10 -2.77 -4.58
CA GLU A 18 4.04 -1.98 -5.22
C GLU A 18 3.38 -1.01 -4.22
N TRP A 19 3.02 -1.49 -3.03
CA TRP A 19 2.48 -0.65 -1.97
C TRP A 19 3.47 0.45 -1.55
N LYS A 20 4.76 0.13 -1.36
CA LYS A 20 5.80 1.14 -1.02
C LYS A 20 5.92 2.22 -2.09
N LYS A 21 5.87 1.84 -3.37
CA LYS A 21 5.88 2.79 -4.48
C LYS A 21 4.64 3.69 -4.45
N ALA A 22 3.45 3.13 -4.24
CA ALA A 22 2.21 3.90 -4.15
C ALA A 22 2.22 4.86 -2.96
N ARG A 23 2.68 4.41 -1.79
CA ARG A 23 2.83 5.25 -0.60
C ARG A 23 3.80 6.42 -0.81
N MET A 24 4.89 6.21 -1.55
CA MET A 24 5.79 7.31 -1.89
C MET A 24 5.07 8.36 -2.77
N LEU A 25 4.27 7.91 -3.73
CA LEU A 25 3.53 8.80 -4.63
C LEU A 25 2.40 9.54 -3.90
N SER A 26 1.68 8.87 -3.00
CA SER A 26 0.66 9.52 -2.17
C SER A 26 1.27 10.54 -1.23
N ASP A 27 2.43 10.26 -0.61
CA ASP A 27 3.15 11.20 0.26
C ASP A 27 3.60 12.44 -0.54
N MET A 28 4.19 12.23 -1.72
CA MET A 28 4.57 13.33 -2.63
C MET A 28 3.35 14.18 -3.02
N ALA A 29 2.25 13.56 -3.42
CA ALA A 29 1.02 14.27 -3.78
C ALA A 29 0.41 15.01 -2.59
N SER A 30 0.50 14.44 -1.38
CA SER A 30 -0.02 15.08 -0.16
C SER A 30 0.69 16.39 0.15
N ARG A 31 2.00 16.48 -0.11
CA ARG A 31 2.78 17.71 0.09
C ARG A 31 2.33 18.83 -0.86
N SER A 32 1.95 18.48 -2.09
CA SER A 32 1.38 19.42 -3.05
C SER A 32 -0.03 19.85 -2.67
N ALA A 33 -0.86 18.93 -2.16
CA ALA A 33 -2.25 19.22 -1.76
C ALA A 33 -2.34 20.03 -0.45
N ILE A 34 -1.57 19.66 0.57
CA ILE A 34 -1.58 20.31 1.90
C ILE A 34 -0.82 21.64 1.87
N GLY A 35 0.13 21.79 0.95
CA GLY A 35 1.01 22.96 0.91
C GLY A 35 2.11 22.91 1.96
N SER A 36 2.90 23.98 2.04
CA SER A 36 4.04 24.09 2.96
C SER A 36 3.66 24.32 4.45
N GLY A 37 2.37 24.19 4.81
CA GLY A 37 1.89 24.25 6.20
C GLY A 37 1.22 25.56 6.64
N GLY A 38 0.88 26.45 5.71
CA GLY A 38 0.05 27.64 5.97
C GLY A 38 -1.36 27.48 5.39
N VAL A 39 -2.38 28.06 6.04
CA VAL A 39 -3.77 28.02 5.54
C VAL A 39 -3.89 28.68 4.16
N ASP A 40 -3.01 29.65 3.86
CA ASP A 40 -2.90 30.33 2.58
C ASP A 40 -2.00 29.61 1.54
N THR A 41 -1.40 28.47 1.91
CA THR A 41 -0.50 27.71 1.01
C THR A 41 -1.06 26.37 0.56
N MET A 42 -2.35 26.09 0.83
CA MET A 42 -3.01 24.88 0.34
C MET A 42 -2.93 24.77 -1.19
N GLY A 43 -2.79 23.53 -1.65
CA GLY A 43 -2.77 23.19 -3.06
C GLY A 43 -4.09 23.52 -3.76
N SER A 44 -4.03 23.62 -5.08
CA SER A 44 -5.20 23.82 -5.91
C SER A 44 -6.17 22.62 -5.80
N ARG A 45 -7.41 22.79 -6.27
CA ARG A 45 -8.35 21.65 -6.38
C ARG A 45 -7.75 20.48 -7.16
N GLU A 46 -6.96 20.75 -8.19
CA GLU A 46 -6.29 19.71 -8.98
C GLU A 46 -5.25 18.95 -8.15
N ASP A 47 -4.54 19.62 -7.23
CA ASP A 47 -3.59 18.97 -6.33
C ASP A 47 -4.31 18.04 -5.33
N TRP A 48 -5.47 18.47 -4.82
CA TRP A 48 -6.34 17.63 -3.99
C TRP A 48 -6.86 16.40 -4.74
N ASP A 49 -7.33 16.58 -5.98
CA ASP A 49 -7.83 15.48 -6.81
C ASP A 49 -6.71 14.46 -7.12
N ARG A 50 -5.49 14.94 -7.41
CA ARG A 50 -4.31 14.08 -7.61
C ARG A 50 -3.94 13.32 -6.35
N TRP A 51 -3.94 13.98 -5.19
CA TRP A 51 -3.69 13.32 -3.91
C TRP A 51 -4.76 12.27 -3.60
N GLN A 52 -6.04 12.58 -3.83
CA GLN A 52 -7.14 11.64 -3.63
C GLN A 52 -6.99 10.38 -4.51
N ALA A 53 -6.63 10.56 -5.79
CA ALA A 53 -6.37 9.42 -6.67
C ALA A 53 -5.17 8.58 -6.19
N ALA A 54 -4.09 9.23 -5.75
CA ALA A 54 -2.90 8.56 -5.25
C ALA A 54 -3.16 7.79 -3.95
N ILE A 55 -3.87 8.37 -2.98
CA ILE A 55 -4.20 7.70 -1.71
C ILE A 55 -5.17 6.55 -1.91
N ASN A 56 -6.16 6.67 -2.82
CA ASN A 56 -7.03 5.55 -3.16
C ASN A 56 -6.24 4.38 -3.74
N THR A 57 -5.30 4.66 -4.65
CA THR A 57 -4.40 3.63 -5.21
C THR A 57 -3.53 2.97 -4.11
N GLU A 58 -3.01 3.75 -3.17
CA GLU A 58 -2.29 3.19 -2.01
C GLU A 58 -3.18 2.27 -1.17
N MET A 59 -4.43 2.65 -0.92
CA MET A 59 -5.36 1.85 -0.12
C MET A 59 -5.74 0.54 -0.81
N ASP A 60 -5.94 0.55 -2.13
CA ASP A 60 -6.20 -0.68 -2.89
C ASP A 60 -4.99 -1.64 -2.80
N LEU A 61 -3.77 -1.14 -3.02
CA LEU A 61 -2.55 -1.94 -2.91
C LEU A 61 -2.24 -2.39 -1.47
N TRP A 62 -2.71 -1.64 -0.46
CA TRP A 62 -2.63 -2.08 0.92
C TRP A 62 -3.53 -3.30 1.19
N VAL A 63 -4.71 -3.36 0.56
CA VAL A 63 -5.59 -4.55 0.64
C VAL A 63 -4.89 -5.75 0.01
N ASP A 64 -4.29 -5.59 -1.17
CA ASP A 64 -3.54 -6.66 -1.85
C ASP A 64 -2.35 -7.16 -1.00
N LEU A 65 -1.60 -6.24 -0.38
CA LEU A 65 -0.51 -6.58 0.53
C LEU A 65 -1.00 -7.37 1.74
N ARG A 66 -2.14 -6.97 2.33
CA ARG A 66 -2.76 -7.67 3.46
C ARG A 66 -3.15 -9.10 3.07
N GLU A 67 -3.75 -9.28 1.90
CA GLU A 67 -4.14 -10.60 1.38
C GLU A 67 -2.92 -11.50 1.12
N ALA A 68 -1.85 -10.94 0.52
CA ALA A 68 -0.59 -11.66 0.31
C ALA A 68 0.05 -12.08 1.65
N TRP A 69 0.01 -11.19 2.66
CA TRP A 69 0.48 -11.49 4.01
C TRP A 69 -0.32 -12.60 4.68
N GLU A 70 -1.66 -12.56 4.59
CA GLU A 70 -2.54 -13.58 5.13
C GLU A 70 -2.31 -14.95 4.46
N SER A 71 -2.14 -14.96 3.14
CA SER A 71 -1.80 -16.16 2.35
C SER A 71 -0.45 -16.77 2.76
N LEU A 72 0.55 -15.94 3.07
CA LEU A 72 1.85 -16.42 3.57
C LEU A 72 1.73 -17.10 4.94
N HIS A 73 0.77 -16.66 5.78
CA HIS A 73 0.55 -17.17 7.14
C HIS A 73 -0.58 -18.20 7.25
N SER A 74 -1.25 -18.56 6.16
CA SER A 74 -2.37 -19.50 6.17
C SER A 74 -1.96 -20.95 6.52
N GLU A 75 -0.67 -21.29 6.36
CA GLU A 75 -0.08 -22.56 6.79
C GLU A 75 0.63 -22.48 8.15
N ASP A 76 0.45 -21.38 8.92
CA ASP A 76 0.98 -21.33 10.28
C ASP A 76 0.26 -22.37 11.15
N PRO A 77 0.94 -23.40 11.67
CA PRO A 77 0.32 -24.42 12.50
C PRO A 77 -0.32 -23.85 13.78
N ARG A 78 0.00 -22.60 14.17
CA ARG A 78 -0.66 -21.89 15.29
C ARG A 78 -2.04 -21.32 14.93
N LYS A 79 -2.35 -21.19 13.63
CA LYS A 79 -3.66 -20.76 13.11
C LYS A 79 -4.57 -21.93 12.75
N MET A 80 -4.02 -23.15 12.71
CA MET A 80 -4.80 -24.39 12.59
C MET A 80 -5.37 -24.78 13.96
N ASN A 81 -6.43 -24.09 14.39
CA ASN A 81 -7.22 -24.53 15.53
C ASN A 81 -8.28 -25.57 15.07
N PHE A 82 -8.39 -26.60 15.90
CA PHE A 82 -9.43 -27.62 16.01
C PHE A 82 -10.84 -27.03 16.10
#